data_AF-A0A7V3AM07-F1
#
_entry.id   AF-A0A7V3AM07-F1
#
_cell.length_a   1.000
_cell.length_b   1.000
_cell.length_c   1.000
_cell.angle_alpha   90.00
_cell.angle_beta   90.00
_cell.angle_gamma   90.00
#
_symmetry.space_group_name_H-M   'P 1'
#
loop_
_entity.id
_entity.type
_entity.pdbx_description
1 polymer ?
#
loop_
_entity_poly.entity_id
_entity_poly.type
_entity_poly.pdbx_seq_one_letter_code
_entity_poly.pdbx_strand_id
1 'polypeptide(L)'
;MASAALIASLGACLAVTVMLSFCAGHRYCTAVVTGVSLAAVLGPLVVRPRGIVVAHCRMRRLALLLALAWSCANVSLAVIADAAGSSRGRHRAVTVPRNASVTEASSSDEWAIDAQRIPVIAGRVMAARGSEIVSPVPGAIVRLYTEDRSIVIASAVSGPDGTFVLEITVPQPGNSYVLTIVHAQFRTYASMLQVLPGFRYEHDVYLNPRDPVTH
;
A
#
# COMPACT_ATOMS: atom_id res chain seq x y z
N MET A 1 31.70 30.28 -22.87
CA MET A 1 31.81 28.81 -22.76
C MET A 1 31.04 28.21 -21.58
N ALA A 2 30.83 28.92 -20.46
CA ALA A 2 30.07 28.40 -19.31
C ALA A 2 28.57 28.11 -19.56
N SER A 3 27.96 28.77 -20.56
CA SER A 3 26.53 28.59 -20.89
C SER A 3 26.23 27.24 -21.57
N ALA A 4 27.12 26.73 -22.42
CA ALA A 4 26.91 25.47 -23.13
C ALA A 4 26.95 24.26 -22.19
N ALA A 5 27.84 24.28 -21.19
CA ALA A 5 27.93 23.22 -20.18
C ALA A 5 26.68 23.17 -19.28
N LEU A 6 26.10 24.33 -18.98
CA LEU A 6 24.92 24.45 -18.13
C LEU A 6 23.66 23.95 -18.87
N ILE A 7 23.55 24.23 -20.17
CA ILE A 7 22.45 23.73 -21.01
C ILE A 7 22.55 22.20 -21.18
N ALA A 8 23.75 21.67 -21.42
CA ALA A 8 23.96 20.22 -21.52
C ALA A 8 23.63 19.48 -20.21
N SER A 9 24.01 20.06 -19.06
CA SER A 9 23.68 19.53 -17.73
C SER A 9 22.18 19.53 -17.46
N LEU A 10 21.46 20.59 -17.86
CA LEU A 10 20.01 20.68 -17.69
C LEU A 10 19.28 19.69 -18.62
N GLY A 11 19.74 19.51 -19.85
CA GLY A 11 19.21 18.52 -20.79
C GLY A 11 19.36 17.08 -20.28
N ALA A 12 20.52 16.74 -19.71
CA ALA A 12 20.75 15.44 -19.11
C ALA A 12 19.87 15.20 -17.87
N CYS A 13 19.68 16.22 -17.02
CA CYS A 13 18.75 16.12 -15.89
C CYS A 13 17.31 15.87 -16.36
N LEU A 14 16.82 16.63 -17.34
CA LEU A 14 15.46 16.49 -17.87
C LEU A 14 15.22 15.10 -18.50
N ALA A 15 16.20 14.57 -19.23
CA ALA A 15 16.10 13.24 -19.83
C ALA A 15 15.97 12.13 -18.77
N VAL A 16 16.70 12.25 -17.66
CA VAL A 16 16.64 11.28 -16.54
C VAL A 16 15.28 11.37 -15.83
N THR A 17 14.75 12.57 -15.59
CA THR A 17 13.43 12.73 -14.92
C THR A 17 12.28 12.19 -15.77
N VAL A 18 12.34 12.34 -17.09
CA VAL A 18 11.29 11.85 -18.01
C VAL A 18 11.33 10.32 -18.15
N MET A 19 12.52 9.73 -18.25
CA MET A 19 12.67 8.26 -18.33
C MET A 19 12.25 7.55 -17.03
N LEU A 20 12.37 8.20 -15.87
CA LEU A 20 12.04 7.60 -14.58
C LEU A 20 10.54 7.56 -14.26
N SER A 21 9.74 8.49 -14.81
CA SER A 21 8.28 8.42 -14.74
C SER A 21 7.73 7.17 -15.44
N PHE A 22 8.47 6.59 -16.37
CA PHE A 22 8.14 5.34 -17.05
C PHE A 22 8.45 4.08 -16.23
N CYS A 23 9.27 4.19 -15.17
CA CYS A 23 9.69 3.07 -14.31
C CYS A 23 8.96 3.03 -12.95
N ALA A 24 7.85 3.75 -12.81
CA ALA A 24 7.11 3.99 -11.57
C ALA A 24 6.33 2.75 -11.02
N GLY A 25 6.93 1.56 -11.07
CA GLY A 25 6.42 0.35 -10.40
C GLY A 25 7.07 0.07 -9.04
N HIS A 26 8.20 0.69 -8.71
CA HIS A 26 8.94 0.40 -7.47
C HIS A 26 9.22 1.65 -6.63
N ARG A 27 8.63 1.68 -5.43
CA ARG A 27 8.68 2.77 -4.43
C ARG A 27 10.10 3.13 -3.94
N TYR A 28 11.10 2.32 -4.27
CA TYR A 28 12.50 2.51 -3.83
C TYR A 28 13.37 3.29 -4.82
N CYS A 29 12.94 3.45 -6.08
CA CYS A 29 13.73 4.15 -7.10
C CYS A 29 13.73 5.68 -6.91
N THR A 30 12.71 6.27 -6.28
CA THR A 30 12.60 7.73 -6.14
C THR A 30 13.59 8.32 -5.15
N ALA A 31 13.84 7.66 -4.01
CA ALA A 31 14.73 8.17 -2.96
C ALA A 31 16.21 8.18 -3.38
N VAL A 32 16.68 7.12 -4.04
CA VAL A 32 18.08 7.00 -4.47
C VAL A 32 18.41 8.04 -5.54
N VAL A 33 17.48 8.31 -6.46
CA VAL A 33 17.68 9.29 -7.54
C VAL A 33 17.71 10.72 -7.00
N THR A 34 16.85 11.07 -6.03
CA THR A 34 16.90 12.42 -5.42
C THR A 34 18.25 12.75 -4.78
N GLY A 35 18.95 11.75 -4.24
CA GLY A 35 20.30 11.94 -3.69
C GLY A 35 21.37 12.20 -4.76
N VAL A 36 21.30 11.50 -5.90
CA VAL A 36 22.29 11.61 -7.00
C VAL A 36 22.15 12.95 -7.73
N SER A 37 20.92 13.44 -7.95
CA SER A 37 20.70 14.76 -8.56
C SER A 37 21.19 15.91 -7.68
N LEU A 38 21.07 15.79 -6.34
CA LEU A 38 21.56 16.81 -5.42
C LEU A 38 23.10 16.90 -5.42
N ALA A 39 23.78 15.75 -5.46
CA ALA A 39 25.25 15.70 -5.51
C ALA A 39 25.82 16.27 -6.81
N ALA A 40 25.18 16.00 -7.95
CA ALA A 40 25.58 16.53 -9.25
C ALA A 40 25.40 18.06 -9.36
N VAL A 41 24.36 18.62 -8.73
CA VAL A 41 24.11 20.08 -8.71
C VAL A 41 25.02 20.80 -7.70
N LEU A 42 25.38 20.16 -6.58
CA LEU A 42 26.23 20.76 -5.55
C LEU A 42 27.73 20.67 -5.86
N GLY A 43 28.18 19.65 -6.60
CA GLY A 43 29.61 19.46 -6.95
C GLY A 43 30.27 20.69 -7.58
N PRO A 44 29.67 21.34 -8.59
CA PRO A 44 30.22 22.55 -9.21
C PRO A 44 30.21 23.79 -8.31
N LEU A 45 29.35 23.83 -7.28
CA LEU A 45 29.21 24.98 -6.37
C LEU A 45 30.26 25.01 -5.25
N VAL A 46 31.02 23.92 -5.06
CA VAL A 46 32.09 23.82 -4.04
C VAL A 46 33.44 24.29 -4.59
N VAL A 47 33.61 24.40 -5.91
CA VAL A 47 34.84 24.90 -6.53
C VAL A 47 34.88 26.43 -6.41
N ARG A 48 35.67 26.94 -5.45
CA ARG A 48 35.87 28.38 -5.18
C ARG A 48 36.44 29.11 -6.41
N PRO A 49 35.75 30.11 -6.99
CA PRO A 49 36.39 31.04 -7.90
C PRO A 49 37.20 32.07 -7.08
N ARG A 50 38.48 32.22 -7.40
CA ARG A 50 39.32 33.30 -6.87
C ARG A 50 39.03 34.58 -7.67
N GLY A 51 38.34 35.53 -7.05
CA GLY A 51 38.21 36.92 -7.55
C GLY A 51 36.77 37.35 -7.83
N ILE A 52 36.39 38.52 -7.31
CA ILE A 52 35.07 39.21 -7.40
C ILE A 52 34.05 38.72 -6.35
N VAL A 53 34.10 39.34 -5.15
CA VAL A 53 33.61 38.76 -3.89
C VAL A 53 32.18 39.15 -3.48
N VAL A 54 31.57 40.22 -4.02
CA VAL A 54 30.31 40.74 -3.41
C VAL A 54 29.03 40.31 -4.12
N ALA A 55 29.03 40.21 -5.46
CA ALA A 55 27.82 39.81 -6.21
C ALA A 55 27.54 38.29 -6.14
N HIS A 56 28.57 37.46 -5.99
CA HIS A 56 28.44 36.00 -6.01
C HIS A 56 27.75 35.43 -4.77
N CYS A 57 27.83 36.09 -3.62
CA CYS A 57 27.20 35.61 -2.38
C CYS A 57 25.66 35.68 -2.44
N ARG A 58 25.10 36.71 -3.10
CA ARG A 58 23.63 36.85 -3.22
C ARG A 58 23.05 35.79 -4.16
N MET A 59 23.69 35.55 -5.30
CA MET A 59 23.31 34.51 -6.26
C MET A 59 23.37 33.11 -5.64
N ARG A 60 24.41 32.81 -4.83
CA ARG A 60 24.54 31.52 -4.17
C ARG A 60 23.44 31.27 -3.15
N ARG A 61 23.07 32.27 -2.35
CA ARG A 61 21.94 32.16 -1.41
C ARG A 61 20.62 31.94 -2.14
N LEU A 62 20.39 32.66 -3.23
CA LEU A 62 19.18 32.52 -4.03
C LEU A 62 19.08 31.12 -4.68
N ALA A 63 20.18 30.58 -5.21
CA ALA A 63 20.22 29.22 -5.76
C ALA A 63 19.91 28.15 -4.71
N LEU A 64 20.45 28.29 -3.49
CA LEU A 64 20.15 27.36 -2.39
C LEU A 64 18.70 27.43 -1.94
N LEU A 65 18.11 28.63 -1.88
CA LEU A 65 16.69 28.81 -1.54
C LEU A 65 15.77 28.19 -2.60
N LEU A 66 16.09 28.35 -3.89
CA LEU A 66 15.35 27.72 -4.97
C LEU A 66 15.44 26.19 -4.92
N ALA A 67 16.62 25.64 -4.64
CA ALA A 67 16.80 24.19 -4.49
C ALA A 67 16.01 23.64 -3.28
N LEU A 68 16.01 24.36 -2.16
CA LEU A 68 15.22 24.01 -0.98
C LEU A 68 13.72 24.06 -1.27
N ALA A 69 13.24 25.14 -1.89
CA ALA A 69 11.83 25.29 -2.26
C ALA A 69 11.37 24.20 -3.23
N TRP A 70 12.22 23.84 -4.21
CA TRP A 70 11.95 22.74 -5.15
C TRP A 70 11.88 21.39 -4.44
N SER A 71 12.78 21.11 -3.50
CA SER A 71 12.74 19.90 -2.69
C SER A 71 11.48 19.82 -1.84
N CYS A 72 11.10 20.91 -1.16
CA CYS A 72 9.86 20.97 -0.38
C CYS A 72 8.61 20.75 -1.25
N ALA A 73 8.54 21.33 -2.45
CA ALA A 73 7.41 21.16 -3.35
C ALA A 73 7.24 19.69 -3.78
N ASN A 74 8.34 18.98 -4.08
CA ASN A 74 8.29 17.57 -4.47
C ASN A 74 7.82 16.66 -3.33
N VAL A 75 8.26 16.94 -2.09
CA VAL A 75 7.79 16.19 -0.91
C VAL A 75 6.30 16.42 -0.69
N SER A 76 5.82 17.67 -0.78
CA SER A 76 4.39 17.98 -0.64
C SER A 76 3.53 17.32 -1.72
N LEU A 77 4.00 17.30 -2.98
CA LEU A 77 3.29 16.63 -4.07
C LEU A 77 3.23 15.10 -3.87
N ALA A 78 4.30 14.48 -3.36
CA ALA A 78 4.29 13.06 -3.05
C ALA A 78 3.26 12.69 -1.97
N VAL A 79 3.16 13.51 -0.91
CA VAL A 79 2.17 13.33 0.17
C VAL A 79 0.74 13.49 -0.36
N ILE A 80 0.49 14.50 -1.20
CA ILE A 80 -0.83 14.73 -1.80
C ILE A 80 -1.20 13.57 -2.76
N ALA A 81 -0.25 13.07 -3.53
CA ALA A 81 -0.47 11.94 -4.44
C ALA A 81 -0.81 10.64 -3.68
N ASP A 82 -0.15 10.39 -2.55
CA ASP A 82 -0.44 9.24 -1.68
C ASP A 82 -1.84 9.35 -1.06
N ALA A 83 -2.21 10.55 -0.57
CA ALA A 83 -3.55 10.83 -0.07
C ALA A 83 -4.64 10.69 -1.17
N ALA A 84 -4.35 11.10 -2.40
CA ALA A 84 -5.24 10.95 -3.55
C ALA A 84 -5.35 9.50 -4.04
N GLY A 85 -4.28 8.71 -3.92
CA GLY A 85 -4.29 7.27 -4.20
C GLY A 85 -5.17 6.51 -3.19
N SER A 86 -5.08 6.88 -1.92
CA SER A 86 -5.93 6.30 -0.86
C SER A 86 -7.43 6.61 -1.04
N SER A 87 -7.80 7.69 -1.73
CA SER A 87 -9.21 8.04 -1.99
C SER A 87 -9.77 7.45 -3.29
N ARG A 88 -8.93 7.17 -4.29
CA ARG A 88 -9.35 6.56 -5.57
C ARG A 88 -9.69 5.07 -5.49
N GLY A 89 -9.32 4.37 -4.41
CA GLY A 89 -9.77 2.99 -4.17
C GLY A 89 -11.24 2.85 -3.78
N ARG A 90 -11.98 3.96 -3.59
CA ARG A 90 -13.31 3.94 -2.94
C ARG A 90 -14.53 4.33 -3.78
N HIS A 91 -14.40 4.69 -5.05
CA HIS A 91 -15.59 5.03 -5.86
C HIS A 91 -15.55 4.48 -7.28
N ARG A 92 -16.05 3.25 -7.44
CA ARG A 92 -16.72 2.82 -8.67
C ARG A 92 -18.21 2.73 -8.38
N ALA A 93 -18.86 3.90 -8.28
CA ALA A 93 -20.32 3.98 -8.29
C ALA A 93 -20.78 3.81 -9.74
N VAL A 94 -21.35 2.64 -10.05
CA VAL A 94 -22.03 2.40 -11.31
C VAL A 94 -23.41 3.06 -11.22
N THR A 95 -23.60 4.18 -11.90
CA THR A 95 -24.94 4.74 -12.14
C THR A 95 -25.61 3.94 -13.25
N VAL A 96 -26.53 3.04 -12.88
CA VAL A 96 -27.48 2.41 -13.81
C VAL A 96 -28.77 3.24 -13.82
N PRO A 97 -29.35 3.55 -15.00
CA PRO A 97 -30.57 4.33 -15.08
C PRO A 97 -31.78 3.52 -14.60
N ARG A 98 -32.60 4.21 -13.80
CA ARG A 98 -33.86 3.80 -13.19
C ARG A 98 -34.93 3.59 -14.27
N ASN A 99 -35.44 2.36 -14.40
CA ASN A 99 -36.84 2.05 -14.77
C ASN A 99 -37.04 0.53 -14.89
N ALA A 100 -37.67 -0.09 -13.88
CA ALA A 100 -38.73 -1.10 -14.04
C ALA A 100 -39.09 -1.67 -12.66
N SER A 101 -40.38 -1.59 -12.35
CA SER A 101 -41.06 -2.15 -11.19
C SER A 101 -41.08 -3.68 -11.22
N VAL A 102 -40.46 -4.36 -10.25
CA VAL A 102 -40.91 -5.67 -9.76
C VAL A 102 -40.50 -5.81 -8.29
N THR A 103 -41.48 -6.19 -7.48
CA THR A 103 -41.40 -6.54 -6.07
C THR A 103 -40.54 -7.78 -5.87
N GLU A 104 -39.35 -7.65 -5.28
CA GLU A 104 -38.65 -8.75 -4.61
C GLU A 104 -37.72 -8.17 -3.55
N ALA A 105 -37.81 -8.70 -2.34
CA ALA A 105 -37.09 -8.24 -1.16
C ALA A 105 -35.57 -8.44 -1.36
N SER A 106 -34.88 -7.35 -1.71
CA SER A 106 -33.43 -7.27 -1.68
C SER A 106 -33.04 -6.14 -0.74
N SER A 107 -32.62 -6.51 0.47
CA SER A 107 -32.06 -5.62 1.46
C SER A 107 -30.71 -5.11 0.95
N SER A 108 -30.74 -4.08 0.11
CA SER A 108 -29.57 -3.23 -0.09
C SER A 108 -29.44 -2.33 1.14
N ASP A 109 -28.92 -2.90 2.22
CA ASP A 109 -28.50 -2.14 3.40
C ASP A 109 -27.46 -1.12 2.94
N GLU A 110 -27.88 0.14 2.97
CA GLU A 110 -27.03 1.30 2.92
C GLU A 110 -26.09 1.20 4.14
N TRP A 111 -24.80 0.99 3.89
CA TRP A 111 -23.78 0.67 4.91
C TRP A 111 -23.48 1.90 5.78
N ALA A 112 -24.40 2.25 6.67
CA ALA A 112 -24.11 3.18 7.75
C ALA A 112 -23.08 2.54 8.68
N ILE A 113 -21.97 3.24 8.91
CA ILE A 113 -20.89 2.79 9.81
C ILE A 113 -21.43 2.85 11.25
N ASP A 114 -21.89 1.71 11.76
CA ASP A 114 -22.26 1.59 13.16
C ASP A 114 -21.02 1.25 13.99
N ALA A 115 -20.41 2.26 14.60
CA ALA A 115 -19.22 2.09 15.44
C ALA A 115 -19.47 1.23 16.70
N GLN A 116 -20.73 0.91 17.03
CA GLN A 116 -21.08 0.00 18.11
C GLN A 116 -21.17 -1.46 17.65
N ARG A 117 -21.18 -1.72 16.34
CA ARG A 117 -21.15 -3.09 15.82
C ARG A 117 -19.74 -3.66 15.90
N ILE A 118 -19.67 -4.84 16.53
CA ILE A 118 -18.48 -5.68 16.60
C ILE A 118 -18.02 -5.98 15.17
N PRO A 119 -16.78 -5.63 14.78
CA PRO A 119 -16.27 -5.97 13.46
C PRO A 119 -16.15 -7.49 13.32
N VAL A 120 -16.53 -7.99 12.14
CA VAL A 120 -16.54 -9.42 11.84
C VAL A 120 -15.70 -9.70 10.60
N ILE A 121 -14.81 -10.68 10.68
CA ILE A 121 -14.13 -11.25 9.52
C ILE A 121 -14.73 -12.62 9.26
N ALA A 122 -15.28 -12.83 8.07
CA ALA A 122 -15.78 -14.12 7.62
C ALA A 122 -15.09 -14.50 6.31
N GLY A 123 -15.08 -15.79 5.98
CA GLY A 123 -14.51 -16.22 4.70
C GLY A 123 -14.47 -17.73 4.57
N ARG A 124 -13.85 -18.18 3.48
CA ARG A 124 -13.61 -19.61 3.21
C ARG A 124 -12.14 -19.91 3.06
N VAL A 125 -11.74 -21.07 3.56
CA VAL A 125 -10.42 -21.66 3.34
C VAL A 125 -10.55 -22.75 2.28
N MET A 126 -9.89 -22.55 1.16
CA MET A 126 -9.92 -23.41 -0.01
C MET A 126 -8.54 -23.97 -0.30
N ALA A 127 -8.46 -25.16 -0.87
CA ALA A 127 -7.22 -25.75 -1.36
C ALA A 127 -6.95 -25.23 -2.78
N ALA A 128 -5.74 -24.73 -3.00
CA ALA A 128 -5.22 -24.46 -4.35
C ALA A 128 -4.36 -25.63 -4.82
N ARG A 129 -4.52 -26.02 -6.09
CA ARG A 129 -3.59 -26.91 -6.79
C ARG A 129 -3.15 -26.22 -8.06
N GLY A 130 -1.98 -25.58 -8.02
CA GLY A 130 -1.52 -24.74 -9.13
C GLY A 130 -2.45 -23.53 -9.30
N SER A 131 -3.08 -23.40 -10.46
CA SER A 131 -4.05 -22.33 -10.76
C SER A 131 -5.51 -22.69 -10.44
N GLU A 132 -5.80 -23.93 -10.06
CA GLU A 132 -7.17 -24.40 -9.83
C GLU A 132 -7.55 -24.39 -8.35
N ILE A 133 -8.79 -23.99 -8.09
CA ILE A 133 -9.46 -24.11 -6.79
C ILE A 133 -10.07 -25.50 -6.74
N VAL A 134 -9.65 -26.32 -5.78
CA VAL A 134 -10.00 -27.75 -5.79
C VAL A 134 -11.12 -28.07 -4.82
N SER A 135 -10.97 -27.71 -3.54
CA SER A 135 -11.90 -28.15 -2.50
C SER A 135 -11.82 -27.26 -1.25
N PRO A 136 -12.88 -27.20 -0.42
CA PRO A 136 -12.80 -26.58 0.89
C PRO A 136 -11.80 -27.32 1.81
N VAL A 137 -11.19 -26.58 2.73
CA VAL A 137 -10.25 -27.11 3.73
C VAL A 137 -10.89 -27.03 5.11
N PRO A 138 -11.52 -28.12 5.59
CA PRO A 138 -12.05 -28.18 6.95
C PRO A 138 -10.94 -28.32 7.99
N GLY A 139 -11.22 -27.89 9.22
CA GLY A 139 -10.28 -28.07 10.34
C GLY A 139 -9.06 -27.14 10.32
N ALA A 140 -9.01 -26.14 9.45
CA ALA A 140 -7.97 -25.13 9.46
C ALA A 140 -8.14 -24.20 10.66
N ILE A 141 -7.07 -23.99 11.43
CA ILE A 141 -7.06 -23.09 12.58
C ILE A 141 -6.82 -21.68 12.06
N VAL A 142 -7.83 -20.82 12.22
CA VAL A 142 -7.78 -19.41 11.86
C VAL A 142 -7.58 -18.60 13.14
N ARG A 143 -6.57 -17.72 13.12
CA ARG A 143 -6.23 -16.85 14.25
C ARG A 143 -6.00 -15.43 13.77
N LEU A 144 -6.56 -14.48 14.51
CA LEU A 144 -6.28 -13.07 14.35
C LEU A 144 -5.40 -12.63 15.51
N TYR A 145 -4.28 -12.00 15.17
CA TYR A 145 -3.33 -11.46 16.13
C TYR A 145 -3.28 -9.94 16.09
N THR A 146 -2.72 -9.36 17.14
CA THR A 146 -2.16 -8.00 17.11
C THR A 146 -1.10 -7.88 16.01
N GLU A 147 -0.82 -6.64 15.59
CA GLU A 147 0.16 -6.35 14.53
C GLU A 147 1.56 -6.94 14.83
N ASP A 148 1.98 -6.88 16.10
CA ASP A 148 3.25 -7.43 16.61
C ASP A 148 3.21 -8.94 16.88
N ARG A 149 2.06 -9.60 16.66
CA ARG A 149 1.80 -11.02 16.90
C ARG A 149 1.94 -11.48 18.35
N SER A 150 1.93 -10.57 19.32
CA SER A 150 2.07 -10.91 20.73
C SER A 150 0.80 -11.49 21.36
N ILE A 151 -0.38 -11.07 20.89
CA ILE A 151 -1.67 -11.45 21.47
C ILE A 151 -2.61 -11.99 20.39
N VAL A 152 -3.31 -13.10 20.68
CA VAL A 152 -4.42 -13.61 19.87
C VAL A 152 -5.68 -12.86 20.24
N ILE A 153 -6.27 -12.15 19.28
CA ILE A 153 -7.50 -11.37 19.45
C ILE A 153 -8.75 -12.23 19.24
N ALA A 154 -8.72 -13.08 18.21
CA ALA A 154 -9.81 -13.98 17.88
C ALA A 154 -9.28 -15.28 17.28
N SER A 155 -10.02 -16.38 17.43
CA SER A 155 -9.69 -17.65 16.79
C SER A 155 -10.95 -18.43 16.43
N ALA A 156 -10.88 -19.14 15.32
CA ALA A 156 -11.90 -20.07 14.87
C ALA A 156 -11.26 -21.29 14.20
N VAL A 157 -12.05 -22.32 13.98
CA VAL A 157 -11.69 -23.48 13.15
C VAL A 157 -12.62 -23.49 11.95
N SER A 158 -12.08 -23.72 10.74
CA SER A 158 -12.92 -23.80 9.55
C SER A 158 -13.85 -25.01 9.60
N GLY A 159 -15.11 -24.79 9.23
CA GLY A 159 -16.14 -25.83 9.17
C GLY A 159 -15.94 -26.80 8.00
N PRO A 160 -16.86 -27.77 7.81
CA PRO A 160 -16.84 -28.73 6.71
C PRO A 160 -16.72 -28.09 5.33
N ASP A 161 -17.38 -26.94 5.14
CA ASP A 161 -17.38 -26.17 3.88
C ASP A 161 -16.19 -25.19 3.78
N GLY A 162 -15.21 -25.29 4.69
CA GLY A 162 -14.06 -24.39 4.77
C GLY A 162 -14.41 -23.00 5.32
N THR A 163 -15.65 -22.75 5.71
CA THR A 163 -16.12 -21.45 6.22
C THR A 163 -15.59 -21.16 7.63
N PHE A 164 -15.28 -19.91 7.92
CA PHE A 164 -14.92 -19.44 9.25
C PHE A 164 -15.51 -18.05 9.53
N VAL A 165 -15.67 -17.72 10.81
CA VAL A 165 -16.10 -16.41 11.30
C VAL A 165 -15.27 -16.03 12.53
N LEU A 166 -14.77 -14.81 12.55
CA LEU A 166 -14.04 -14.20 13.65
C LEU A 166 -14.75 -12.92 14.08
N GLU A 167 -15.12 -12.84 15.35
CA GLU A 167 -15.67 -11.64 15.96
C GLU A 167 -14.57 -10.92 16.73
N ILE A 168 -14.38 -9.62 16.45
CA ILE A 168 -13.30 -8.82 17.02
C ILE A 168 -13.88 -8.00 18.17
N THR A 169 -13.76 -8.53 19.38
CA THR A 169 -14.27 -7.88 20.58
C THR A 169 -13.34 -6.81 21.13
N VAL A 170 -12.05 -6.87 20.78
CA VAL A 170 -11.01 -5.95 21.27
C VAL A 170 -10.42 -5.17 20.09
N PRO A 171 -10.87 -3.93 19.84
CA PRO A 171 -10.30 -3.09 18.79
C PRO A 171 -8.85 -2.71 19.12
N GLN A 172 -7.99 -2.72 18.10
CA GLN A 172 -6.58 -2.33 18.20
C GLN A 172 -6.38 -0.87 17.77
N PRO A 173 -5.41 -0.14 18.36
CA PRO A 173 -4.99 1.14 17.82
C PRO A 173 -4.52 0.98 16.38
N GLY A 174 -5.00 1.84 15.48
CA GLY A 174 -4.69 1.76 14.05
C GLY A 174 -5.47 0.68 13.28
N ASN A 175 -6.24 -0.17 13.98
CA ASN A 175 -7.11 -1.19 13.38
C ASN A 175 -6.35 -2.19 12.48
N SER A 176 -5.07 -2.45 12.77
CA SER A 176 -4.21 -3.40 12.06
C SER A 176 -4.12 -4.73 12.80
N TYR A 177 -4.29 -5.82 12.06
CA TYR A 177 -4.30 -7.17 12.60
C TYR A 177 -3.55 -8.14 11.68
N VAL A 178 -2.97 -9.20 12.24
CA VAL A 178 -2.36 -10.27 11.45
C VAL A 178 -3.29 -11.49 11.46
N LEU A 179 -3.87 -11.81 10.32
CA LEU A 179 -4.61 -13.06 10.12
C LEU A 179 -3.62 -14.17 9.78
N THR A 180 -3.68 -15.29 10.51
CA THR A 180 -2.91 -16.50 10.25
C THR A 180 -3.83 -17.70 10.13
N ILE A 181 -3.63 -18.51 9.11
CA ILE A 181 -4.36 -19.76 8.89
C ILE A 181 -3.38 -20.92 8.83
N VAL A 182 -3.56 -21.88 9.73
CA VAL A 182 -2.69 -23.06 9.87
C VAL A 182 -3.51 -24.32 9.64
N HIS A 183 -2.97 -25.23 8.83
CA HIS A 183 -3.51 -26.57 8.65
C HIS A 183 -2.36 -27.58 8.56
N ALA A 184 -2.60 -28.83 8.95
CA ALA A 184 -1.57 -29.88 8.98
C ALA A 184 -1.00 -30.19 7.58
N GLN A 185 -1.87 -30.25 6.57
CA GLN A 185 -1.53 -30.66 5.20
C GLN A 185 -1.14 -29.50 4.27
N PHE A 186 -1.42 -28.25 4.66
CA PHE A 186 -1.20 -27.07 3.80
C PHE A 186 -0.17 -26.11 4.39
N ARG A 187 0.42 -25.28 3.54
CA ARG A 187 1.31 -24.19 3.95
C ARG A 187 0.53 -23.18 4.78
N THR A 188 1.19 -22.64 5.80
CA THR A 188 0.63 -21.57 6.61
C THR A 188 0.42 -20.32 5.76
N TYR A 189 -0.77 -19.74 5.85
CA TYR A 189 -1.07 -18.44 5.28
C TYR A 189 -1.01 -17.38 6.37
N ALA A 190 -0.44 -16.22 6.06
CA ALA A 190 -0.45 -15.06 6.94
C ALA A 190 -0.62 -13.77 6.12
N SER A 191 -1.49 -12.87 6.57
CA SER A 191 -1.71 -11.56 5.94
C SER A 191 -1.98 -10.49 6.98
N MET A 192 -1.53 -9.26 6.70
CA MET A 192 -1.98 -8.08 7.42
C MET A 192 -3.37 -7.66 6.94
N LEU A 193 -4.25 -7.29 7.85
CA LEU A 193 -5.60 -6.80 7.57
C LEU A 193 -5.84 -5.49 8.32
N GLN A 194 -6.50 -4.55 7.66
CA GLN A 194 -6.98 -3.33 8.30
C GLN A 194 -8.51 -3.41 8.44
N VAL A 195 -8.99 -3.49 9.68
CA VAL A 195 -10.39 -3.79 10.00
C VAL A 195 -11.03 -2.63 10.75
N LEU A 196 -11.91 -1.91 10.08
CA LEU A 196 -12.64 -0.79 10.65
C LEU A 196 -13.87 -1.29 11.43
N PRO A 197 -14.19 -0.67 12.59
CA PRO A 197 -15.42 -0.95 13.33
C PRO A 197 -16.67 -0.79 12.47
N GLY A 198 -17.69 -1.61 12.73
CA GLY A 198 -18.98 -1.56 12.02
C GLY A 198 -19.01 -2.24 10.65
N PHE A 199 -17.89 -2.78 10.16
CA PHE A 199 -17.83 -3.48 8.88
C PHE A 199 -17.70 -4.99 9.06
N ARG A 200 -18.31 -5.71 8.10
CA ARG A 200 -18.07 -7.13 7.86
C ARG A 200 -17.08 -7.27 6.71
N TYR A 201 -16.04 -8.05 6.92
CA TYR A 201 -15.00 -8.34 5.95
C TYR A 201 -15.14 -9.76 5.45
N GLU A 202 -15.12 -9.94 4.13
CA GLU A 202 -15.07 -11.26 3.49
C GLU A 202 -13.66 -11.53 3.00
N HIS A 203 -13.06 -12.64 3.44
CA HIS A 203 -11.68 -12.99 3.16
C HIS A 203 -11.54 -14.46 2.77
N ASP A 204 -11.63 -14.74 1.47
CA ASP A 204 -11.42 -16.08 0.92
C ASP A 204 -9.91 -16.35 0.73
N VAL A 205 -9.44 -17.46 1.28
CA VAL A 205 -8.02 -17.84 1.32
C VAL A 205 -7.79 -19.15 0.59
N TYR A 206 -6.77 -19.18 -0.24
CA TYR A 206 -6.34 -20.36 -0.98
C TYR A 206 -5.02 -20.88 -0.44
N LEU A 207 -5.03 -22.11 0.09
CA LEU A 207 -3.87 -22.75 0.70
C LEU A 207 -3.23 -23.74 -0.28
N ASN A 208 -1.91 -23.61 -0.44
CA ASN A 208 -1.12 -24.56 -1.22
C ASN A 208 -0.73 -25.77 -0.35
N PRO A 209 -0.74 -27.00 -0.88
CA PRO A 209 -0.25 -28.19 -0.18
C PRO A 209 1.19 -28.00 0.30
N ARG A 210 1.55 -28.66 1.40
CA ARG A 210 2.95 -28.81 1.78
C ARG A 210 3.63 -29.76 0.80
N ASP A 211 4.91 -29.51 0.52
CA ASP A 211 5.71 -30.46 -0.25
C ASP A 211 5.75 -31.80 0.53
N PRO A 212 5.65 -32.95 -0.15
CA PRO A 212 5.78 -34.23 0.53
C PRO A 212 7.12 -34.26 1.26
N VAL A 213 7.09 -34.57 2.56
CA VAL A 213 8.31 -34.78 3.33
C VAL A 213 8.96 -36.05 2.75
N THR A 214 9.97 -35.89 1.91
CA THR A 214 10.81 -37.00 1.47
C THR A 214 11.58 -37.50 2.69
N HIS A 215 11.12 -38.60 3.27
CA HIS A 215 11.78 -39.31 4.36
C HIS A 215 12.90 -40.21 3.83
#